data_AF-A0A356R0H3-F1
#
_entry.id   AF-A0A356R0H3-F1
#
_cell.length_a   1.000
_cell.length_b   1.000
_cell.length_c   1.000
_cell.angle_alpha   90.00
_cell.angle_beta   90.00
_cell.angle_gamma   90.00
#
_symmetry.space_group_name_H-M   'P 1'
#
loop_
_entity.id
_entity.type
_entity.pdbx_description
1 polymer ?
#
loop_
_entity_poly.entity_id
_entity_poly.type
_entity_poly.pdbx_seq_one_letter_code
_entity_poly.pdbx_strand_id
1 'polypeptide(L)'
;SSRGSTKLLLLIGVMVLGLAAAACSYATRLWHFYLLFGALAPVGLACAGSPILNPTIMNWFAQRRGMALGLAQTGGGLSFVFVFMMESIIEGFGWRTAYVIMGSLTIAVLLPIVLLGYTFSPRDHGLRAVGSTDDTSKSGNTEAPEADCTTEEKWTRESGLKSRPLWLLFVSNMLFWGTGCYLILAHQVKFAIDAGYSSTIAASTTAVFGLFMVIGQASSFISDVIGREATIFVASVCTGLATVILMFLGPGSGVVPLYTFSVLFGIGAGLFAVCVFVGVADIFYGRHFGLFCGIVTAGMGFGGAFGPWLGGVLFDISGTYRYSFLFAGLSFVISFICFFLAAPRRYTTIKRSRATPA
;
A
#
# COMPACT_ATOMS: atom_id res chain seq x y z
N SER A 1 1.51 -26.20 16.92
CA SER A 1 0.11 -25.72 16.87
C SER A 1 -0.07 -24.39 16.12
N SER A 2 0.99 -23.66 15.71
CA SER A 2 0.86 -22.39 14.96
C SER A 2 0.40 -22.54 13.50
N ARG A 3 0.60 -23.71 12.89
CA ARG A 3 0.36 -23.99 11.45
C ARG A 3 -1.12 -23.93 11.03
N GLY A 4 -2.00 -24.54 11.82
CA GLY A 4 -3.45 -24.48 11.58
C GLY A 4 -4.03 -23.10 11.88
N SER A 5 -3.42 -22.38 12.83
CA SER A 5 -3.90 -21.06 13.27
C SER A 5 -3.79 -20.01 12.17
N THR A 6 -2.69 -19.96 11.40
CA THR A 6 -2.53 -18.93 10.36
C THR A 6 -3.43 -19.16 9.15
N LYS A 7 -3.55 -20.42 8.67
CA LYS A 7 -4.45 -20.76 7.57
C LYS A 7 -5.92 -20.55 7.96
N LEU A 8 -6.30 -20.95 9.17
CA LEU A 8 -7.64 -20.70 9.70
C LEU A 8 -7.93 -19.20 9.81
N LEU A 9 -6.98 -18.41 10.30
CA LEU A 9 -7.11 -16.95 10.40
C LEU A 9 -7.32 -16.29 9.03
N LEU A 10 -6.57 -16.72 8.01
CA LEU A 10 -6.74 -16.27 6.63
C LEU A 10 -8.13 -16.62 6.07
N LEU A 11 -8.59 -17.86 6.27
CA LEU A 11 -9.92 -18.29 5.82
C LEU A 11 -11.03 -17.48 6.50
N ILE A 12 -10.93 -17.28 7.83
CA ILE A 12 -11.87 -16.45 8.57
C ILE A 12 -11.82 -15.02 8.05
N GLY A 13 -10.62 -14.45 7.84
CA GLY A 13 -10.45 -13.09 7.33
C GLY A 13 -11.10 -12.88 5.96
N VAL A 14 -10.90 -13.80 5.01
CA VAL A 14 -11.52 -13.76 3.68
C VAL A 14 -13.04 -13.87 3.77
N MET A 15 -13.55 -14.79 4.61
CA MET A 15 -15.00 -14.95 4.80
C MET A 15 -15.62 -13.69 5.42
N VAL A 16 -15.00 -13.14 6.46
CA VAL A 16 -15.46 -11.92 7.12
C VAL A 16 -15.45 -10.75 6.14
N LEU A 17 -14.38 -10.57 5.37
CA LEU A 17 -14.26 -9.50 4.38
C LEU A 17 -15.35 -9.60 3.30
N GLY A 18 -15.52 -10.77 2.70
CA GLY A 18 -16.49 -10.98 1.63
C GLY A 18 -17.94 -10.92 2.11
N LEU A 19 -18.25 -11.49 3.27
CA LEU A 19 -19.59 -11.42 3.86
C LEU A 19 -19.93 -10.00 4.31
N ALA A 20 -18.98 -9.26 4.90
CA ALA A 20 -19.20 -7.87 5.27
C ALA A 20 -19.49 -7.00 4.03
N ALA A 21 -18.71 -7.19 2.96
CA ALA A 21 -18.93 -6.51 1.68
C ALA A 21 -20.30 -6.84 1.08
N ALA A 22 -20.68 -8.12 1.01
CA ALA A 22 -21.99 -8.53 0.49
C ALA A 22 -23.15 -8.04 1.37
N ALA A 23 -22.98 -8.06 2.70
CA ALA A 23 -23.98 -7.60 3.65
C ALA A 23 -24.32 -6.11 3.51
N CYS A 24 -23.41 -5.27 2.97
CA CYS A 24 -23.70 -3.88 2.64
C CYS A 24 -24.88 -3.76 1.65
N SER A 25 -25.14 -4.77 0.82
CA SER A 25 -26.31 -4.81 -0.06
C SER A 25 -27.64 -4.86 0.70
N TYR A 26 -27.66 -5.19 1.99
CA TYR A 26 -28.86 -5.16 2.83
C TYR A 26 -28.92 -3.93 3.75
N ALA A 27 -27.97 -3.00 3.61
CA ALA A 27 -27.95 -1.79 4.41
C ALA A 27 -29.17 -0.90 4.09
N THR A 28 -29.98 -0.62 5.12
CA THR A 28 -31.11 0.33 5.08
C THR A 28 -30.83 1.61 5.85
N ARG A 29 -29.88 1.59 6.80
CA ARG A 29 -29.47 2.74 7.62
C ARG A 29 -27.96 2.95 7.52
N LEU A 30 -27.53 4.20 7.65
CA LEU A 30 -26.11 4.59 7.50
C LEU A 30 -25.19 3.86 8.49
N TRP A 31 -25.65 3.59 9.71
CA TRP A 31 -24.87 2.86 10.70
C TRP A 31 -24.55 1.42 10.29
N HIS A 32 -25.36 0.79 9.41
CA HIS A 32 -25.02 -0.52 8.85
C HIS A 32 -23.72 -0.45 8.05
N PHE A 33 -23.49 0.62 7.28
CA PHE A 33 -22.24 0.81 6.54
C PHE A 33 -21.06 1.05 7.48
N TYR A 34 -21.25 1.83 8.54
CA TYR A 34 -20.18 2.05 9.52
C TYR A 34 -19.73 0.75 10.20
N LEU A 35 -20.67 -0.14 10.54
CA LEU A 35 -20.30 -1.44 11.11
C LEU A 35 -19.74 -2.42 10.08
N LEU A 36 -20.42 -2.61 8.96
CA LEU A 36 -20.04 -3.63 7.97
C LEU A 36 -18.78 -3.22 7.21
N PHE A 37 -18.80 -2.03 6.61
CA PHE A 37 -17.70 -1.55 5.77
C PHE A 37 -16.62 -0.82 6.61
N GLY A 38 -17.02 -0.09 7.65
CA GLY A 38 -16.09 0.68 8.48
C GLY A 38 -15.38 -0.11 9.58
N ALA A 39 -15.96 -1.20 10.08
CA ALA A 39 -15.37 -2.01 11.15
C ALA A 39 -15.09 -3.45 10.72
N LEU A 40 -16.10 -4.17 10.22
CA LEU A 40 -16.00 -5.60 9.96
C LEU A 40 -15.10 -5.92 8.75
N ALA A 41 -15.23 -5.19 7.65
CA ALA A 41 -14.39 -5.37 6.46
C ALA A 41 -12.90 -5.10 6.76
N PRO A 42 -12.49 -4.01 7.46
CA PRO A 42 -11.11 -3.81 7.88
C PRO A 42 -10.56 -4.91 8.79
N VAL A 43 -11.38 -5.48 9.69
CA VAL A 43 -10.99 -6.64 10.50
C VAL A 43 -10.69 -7.85 9.62
N GLY A 44 -11.55 -8.13 8.63
CA GLY A 44 -11.31 -9.16 7.63
C GLY A 44 -10.02 -8.92 6.84
N LEU A 45 -9.79 -7.67 6.41
CA LEU A 45 -8.58 -7.26 5.70
C LEU A 45 -7.32 -7.39 6.57
N ALA A 46 -7.38 -7.09 7.87
CA ALA A 46 -6.26 -7.28 8.79
C ALA A 46 -5.93 -8.77 8.99
N CYS A 47 -6.96 -9.63 9.02
CA CYS A 47 -6.82 -11.07 9.17
C CYS A 47 -6.47 -11.81 7.87
N ALA A 48 -6.56 -11.16 6.71
CA ALA A 48 -6.23 -11.76 5.41
C ALA A 48 -5.16 -11.00 4.61
N GLY A 49 -4.75 -9.82 5.08
CA GLY A 49 -3.93 -8.87 4.31
C GLY A 49 -2.44 -8.94 4.61
N SER A 50 -1.79 -7.79 4.42
CA SER A 50 -0.33 -7.65 4.46
C SER A 50 0.35 -8.13 5.75
N PRO A 51 -0.23 -8.03 6.98
CA PRO A 51 0.45 -8.49 8.19
C PRO A 51 0.71 -10.01 8.21
N ILE A 52 -0.09 -10.81 7.52
CA ILE A 52 0.03 -12.27 7.48
C ILE A 52 0.74 -12.72 6.19
N LEU A 53 0.44 -12.08 5.06
CA LEU A 53 1.03 -12.44 3.77
C LEU A 53 2.49 -12.04 3.66
N ASN A 54 2.89 -10.85 4.15
CA ASN A 54 4.28 -10.39 4.03
C ASN A 54 5.28 -11.31 4.74
N PRO A 55 5.08 -11.72 6.00
CA PRO A 55 5.96 -12.70 6.65
C PRO A 55 5.99 -14.06 5.95
N THR A 56 4.84 -14.50 5.41
CA THR A 56 4.78 -15.75 4.63
C THR A 56 5.70 -15.67 3.40
N ILE A 57 5.63 -14.58 2.64
CA ILE A 57 6.50 -14.35 1.47
C ILE A 57 7.98 -14.30 1.89
N MET A 58 8.30 -13.65 3.01
CA MET A 58 9.67 -13.59 3.54
C MET A 58 10.23 -14.94 3.97
N ASN A 59 9.36 -15.89 4.37
CA ASN A 59 9.75 -17.26 4.71
C ASN A 59 10.05 -18.10 3.47
N TRP A 60 9.36 -17.86 2.35
CA TRP A 60 9.53 -18.61 1.10
C TRP A 60 10.73 -18.13 0.26
N PHE A 61 11.08 -16.84 0.33
CA PHE A 61 12.16 -16.25 -0.45
C PHE A 61 13.27 -15.72 0.46
N ALA A 62 14.45 -16.35 0.42
CA ALA A 62 15.60 -15.94 1.25
C ALA A 62 16.44 -14.86 0.55
N GLN A 63 16.87 -15.10 -0.69
CA GLN A 63 17.76 -14.19 -1.44
C GLN A 63 17.03 -13.11 -2.26
N ARG A 64 15.74 -13.28 -2.59
CA ARG A 64 14.97 -12.38 -3.49
C ARG A 64 13.73 -11.76 -2.86
N ARG A 65 13.81 -11.43 -1.56
CA ARG A 65 12.71 -10.85 -0.75
C ARG A 65 12.08 -9.61 -1.38
N GLY A 66 12.90 -8.66 -1.85
CA GLY A 66 12.42 -7.41 -2.45
C GLY A 66 11.62 -7.64 -3.73
N MET A 67 12.06 -8.56 -4.60
CA MET A 67 11.35 -8.91 -5.83
C MET A 67 10.01 -9.62 -5.54
N ALA A 68 9.99 -10.52 -4.55
CA ALA A 68 8.78 -11.22 -4.15
C ALA A 68 7.73 -10.28 -3.52
N LEU A 69 8.16 -9.35 -2.65
CA LEU A 69 7.27 -8.31 -2.11
C LEU A 69 6.82 -7.33 -3.19
N GLY A 70 7.71 -6.92 -4.09
CA GLY A 70 7.37 -6.06 -5.21
C GLY A 70 6.29 -6.68 -6.10
N LEU A 71 6.43 -7.96 -6.45
CA LEU A 71 5.42 -8.69 -7.20
C LEU A 71 4.09 -8.80 -6.43
N ALA A 72 4.12 -9.10 -5.13
CA ALA A 72 2.91 -9.14 -4.30
C ALA A 72 2.21 -7.77 -4.23
N GLN A 73 2.96 -6.68 -4.21
CA GLN A 73 2.44 -5.31 -4.16
C GLN A 73 1.81 -4.86 -5.48
N THR A 74 2.16 -5.46 -6.62
CA THR A 74 1.51 -5.15 -7.92
C THR A 74 0.00 -5.41 -7.88
N GLY A 75 -0.45 -6.39 -7.08
CA GLY A 75 -1.88 -6.64 -6.85
C GLY A 75 -2.62 -5.43 -6.27
N GLY A 76 -1.95 -4.63 -5.44
CA GLY A 76 -2.52 -3.39 -4.89
C GLY A 76 -2.67 -2.27 -5.93
N GLY A 77 -1.84 -2.23 -6.97
CA GLY A 77 -2.05 -1.34 -8.11
C GLY A 77 -3.19 -1.84 -9.01
N LEU A 78 -3.21 -3.14 -9.31
CA LEU A 78 -4.25 -3.77 -10.11
C LEU A 78 -5.64 -3.72 -9.45
N SER A 79 -5.73 -3.66 -8.12
CA SER A 79 -7.03 -3.53 -7.44
C SER A 79 -7.80 -2.26 -7.83
N PHE A 80 -7.10 -1.19 -8.26
CA PHE A 80 -7.79 0.02 -8.73
C PHE A 80 -8.50 -0.17 -10.08
N VAL A 81 -8.12 -1.19 -10.87
CA VAL A 81 -8.84 -1.57 -12.10
C VAL A 81 -10.23 -2.09 -11.77
N PHE A 82 -10.41 -2.74 -10.60
CA PHE A 82 -11.73 -3.20 -10.15
C PHE A 82 -12.72 -2.05 -9.92
N VAL A 83 -12.27 -0.82 -9.67
CA VAL A 83 -13.16 0.34 -9.50
C VAL A 83 -13.97 0.58 -10.77
N PHE A 84 -13.33 0.53 -11.94
CA PHE A 84 -14.02 0.67 -13.21
C PHE A 84 -15.03 -0.46 -13.45
N MET A 85 -14.65 -1.71 -13.15
CA MET A 85 -15.54 -2.86 -13.26
C MET A 85 -16.77 -2.71 -12.35
N MET A 86 -16.57 -2.26 -11.11
CA MET A 86 -17.67 -2.03 -10.16
C MET A 86 -18.57 -0.89 -10.64
N GLU A 87 -18.02 0.19 -11.20
CA GLU A 87 -18.82 1.30 -11.73
C GLU A 87 -19.75 0.84 -12.86
N SER A 88 -19.26 0.03 -13.80
CA SER A 88 -20.11 -0.51 -14.89
C SER A 88 -21.25 -1.39 -14.36
N ILE A 89 -21.02 -2.12 -13.27
CA ILE A 89 -22.06 -2.91 -12.59
C ILE A 89 -23.06 -1.98 -11.89
N ILE A 90 -22.59 -0.89 -11.27
CA ILE A 90 -23.45 0.09 -10.60
C ILE A 90 -24.38 0.77 -11.62
N GLU A 91 -23.87 1.16 -12.78
CA GLU A 91 -24.66 1.77 -13.86
C GLU A 91 -25.74 0.82 -14.40
N GLY A 92 -25.44 -0.47 -14.55
CA GLY A 92 -26.37 -1.45 -15.11
C GLY A 92 -27.35 -2.08 -14.11
N PHE A 93 -26.88 -2.44 -12.92
CA PHE A 93 -27.59 -3.28 -11.95
C PHE A 93 -27.73 -2.65 -10.56
N GLY A 94 -27.21 -1.44 -10.36
CA GLY A 94 -27.27 -0.70 -9.11
C GLY A 94 -26.22 -1.13 -8.08
N TRP A 95 -26.02 -0.24 -7.09
CA TRP A 95 -24.98 -0.38 -6.06
C TRP A 95 -25.16 -1.59 -5.14
N ARG A 96 -26.41 -2.02 -4.88
CA ARG A 96 -26.69 -3.20 -4.05
C ARG A 96 -26.10 -4.46 -4.68
N THR A 97 -26.39 -4.67 -5.97
CA THR A 97 -25.86 -5.79 -6.76
C THR A 97 -24.33 -5.74 -6.83
N ALA A 98 -23.74 -4.55 -6.98
CA ALA A 98 -22.30 -4.37 -6.96
C ALA A 98 -21.63 -4.87 -5.66
N TYR A 99 -22.21 -4.57 -4.50
CA TYR A 99 -21.70 -5.08 -3.21
C TYR A 99 -21.80 -6.60 -3.10
N VAL A 100 -22.90 -7.21 -3.56
CA VAL A 100 -23.04 -8.68 -3.58
C VAL A 100 -21.99 -9.31 -4.49
N ILE A 101 -21.81 -8.78 -5.70
CA ILE A 101 -20.80 -9.26 -6.65
C ILE A 101 -19.39 -9.09 -6.08
N MET A 102 -19.07 -7.94 -5.49
CA MET A 102 -17.77 -7.69 -4.87
C MET A 102 -17.48 -8.68 -3.74
N GLY A 103 -18.43 -8.89 -2.82
CA GLY A 103 -18.27 -9.82 -1.71
C GLY A 103 -18.17 -11.28 -2.17
N SER A 104 -19.06 -11.70 -3.08
CA SER A 104 -19.06 -13.07 -3.62
C SER A 104 -17.80 -13.37 -4.44
N LEU A 105 -17.35 -12.43 -5.29
CA LEU A 105 -16.11 -12.57 -6.06
C LEU A 105 -14.89 -12.68 -5.14
N THR A 106 -14.85 -11.88 -4.06
CA THR A 106 -13.79 -11.94 -3.06
C THR A 106 -13.69 -13.34 -2.45
N ILE A 107 -14.82 -13.93 -2.04
CA ILE A 107 -14.85 -15.29 -1.48
C ILE A 107 -14.53 -16.32 -2.56
N ALA A 108 -15.18 -16.25 -3.72
CA ALA A 108 -15.05 -17.22 -4.79
C ALA A 108 -13.62 -17.31 -5.34
N VAL A 109 -12.87 -16.21 -5.33
CA VAL A 109 -11.47 -16.17 -5.80
C VAL A 109 -10.50 -16.49 -4.66
N LEU A 110 -10.59 -15.78 -3.53
CA LEU A 110 -9.57 -15.91 -2.48
C LEU A 110 -9.70 -17.21 -1.68
N LEU A 111 -10.91 -17.72 -1.46
CA LEU A 111 -11.12 -18.93 -0.68
C LEU A 111 -10.46 -20.17 -1.30
N PRO A 112 -10.66 -20.51 -2.60
CA PRO A 112 -9.96 -21.66 -3.20
C PRO A 112 -8.45 -21.44 -3.28
N ILE A 113 -7.97 -20.21 -3.51
CA ILE A 113 -6.54 -19.89 -3.50
C ILE A 113 -5.94 -20.20 -2.13
N VAL A 114 -6.61 -19.83 -1.04
CA VAL A 114 -6.12 -20.13 0.33
C VAL A 114 -6.26 -21.61 0.66
N LEU A 115 -7.35 -22.27 0.25
CA LEU A 115 -7.56 -23.69 0.55
C LEU A 115 -6.55 -24.59 -0.18
N LEU A 116 -6.31 -24.33 -1.46
CA LEU A 116 -5.49 -25.16 -2.35
C LEU A 116 -4.02 -24.73 -2.39
N GLY A 117 -3.75 -23.43 -2.30
CA GLY A 117 -2.42 -22.87 -2.57
C GLY A 117 -1.69 -22.28 -1.37
N TYR A 118 -2.36 -22.03 -0.23
CA TYR A 118 -1.68 -21.41 0.91
C TYR A 118 -0.92 -22.42 1.77
N THR A 119 0.41 -22.24 1.81
CA THR A 119 1.35 -22.97 2.65
C THR A 119 2.26 -21.98 3.37
N PHE A 120 2.23 -22.00 4.71
CA PHE A 120 2.93 -21.00 5.54
C PHE A 120 4.46 -21.09 5.47
N SER A 121 5.01 -22.31 5.37
CA SER A 121 6.45 -22.52 5.23
C SER A 121 6.76 -23.51 4.11
N PRO A 122 7.83 -23.28 3.31
CA PRO A 122 8.29 -24.28 2.34
C PRO A 122 8.68 -25.60 3.02
N ARG A 123 9.14 -25.54 4.28
CA ARG A 123 9.47 -26.72 5.10
C ARG A 123 8.27 -27.64 5.34
N ASP A 124 7.04 -27.12 5.27
CA ASP A 124 5.82 -27.91 5.45
C ASP A 124 5.60 -28.92 4.30
N HIS A 125 6.20 -28.68 3.13
CA HIS A 125 6.18 -29.59 1.97
C HIS A 125 7.55 -30.26 1.75
N GLY A 126 8.45 -30.20 2.75
CA GLY A 126 9.84 -30.67 2.58
C GLY A 126 10.66 -29.83 1.60
N LEU A 127 10.15 -28.66 1.19
CA LEU A 127 10.82 -27.75 0.27
C LEU A 127 11.75 -26.80 1.05
N ARG A 128 12.85 -26.42 0.40
CA ARG A 128 13.77 -25.40 0.91
C ARG A 128 13.31 -24.01 0.42
N ALA A 129 13.61 -22.97 1.19
CA ALA A 129 13.34 -21.60 0.75
C ALA A 129 14.13 -21.31 -0.53
N VAL A 130 13.52 -20.58 -1.46
CA VAL A 130 14.15 -20.28 -2.76
C VAL A 130 15.43 -19.47 -2.52
N GLY A 131 16.58 -20.06 -2.86
CA GLY A 131 17.91 -19.47 -2.71
C GLY A 131 18.66 -19.80 -1.40
N SER A 132 18.25 -20.82 -0.63
CA SER A 132 19.05 -21.28 0.52
C SER A 132 20.21 -22.17 0.08
N THR A 133 21.44 -21.70 0.26
CA THR A 133 22.68 -22.49 0.17
C THR A 133 23.06 -22.92 1.58
N ASP A 134 22.59 -24.07 2.06
CA ASP A 134 23.25 -24.80 3.15
C ASP A 134 22.74 -26.25 3.21
N ASP A 135 23.69 -27.18 3.16
CA ASP A 135 23.51 -28.59 3.51
C ASP A 135 23.80 -28.77 5.00
N THR A 136 22.75 -28.73 5.82
CA THR A 136 22.78 -29.38 7.13
C THR A 136 21.49 -30.15 7.36
N SER A 137 21.60 -31.46 7.17
CA SER A 137 20.61 -32.43 7.61
C SER A 137 20.67 -32.62 9.12
N LYS A 138 19.49 -32.75 9.75
CA LYS A 138 19.21 -33.35 11.08
C LYS A 138 19.69 -32.60 12.33
N SER A 139 18.74 -32.05 13.08
CA SER A 139 18.32 -32.55 14.40
C SER A 139 17.24 -31.63 14.98
N GLY A 140 16.27 -32.21 15.69
CA GLY A 140 15.19 -31.48 16.33
C GLY A 140 15.64 -30.80 17.62
N ASN A 141 15.29 -29.53 17.78
CA ASN A 141 14.54 -29.02 18.92
C ASN A 141 14.22 -27.54 18.68
N THR A 142 13.18 -27.09 19.37
CA THR A 142 12.68 -25.73 19.49
C THR A 142 13.79 -24.68 19.58
N GLU A 143 14.06 -23.99 18.47
CA GLU A 143 14.52 -22.61 18.42
C GLU A 143 14.41 -22.15 16.96
N ALA A 144 13.93 -20.92 16.75
CA ALA A 144 13.99 -20.30 15.42
C ALA A 144 15.43 -20.39 14.92
N PRO A 145 15.70 -20.61 13.62
CA PRO A 145 17.06 -20.65 13.15
C PRO A 145 17.73 -19.33 13.54
N GLU A 146 18.69 -19.42 14.47
CA GLU A 146 19.71 -18.40 14.64
C GLU A 146 20.40 -18.34 13.29
N ALA A 147 19.95 -17.38 12.48
CA ALA A 147 20.76 -16.91 11.38
C ALA A 147 22.01 -16.36 12.03
N ASP A 148 23.07 -17.17 11.97
CA ASP A 148 24.43 -16.78 12.28
C ASP A 148 24.79 -15.64 11.32
N CYS A 149 24.44 -14.43 11.75
CA CYS A 149 24.65 -13.18 11.05
C CYS A 149 25.26 -12.26 12.09
N THR A 150 26.57 -12.37 12.24
CA THR A 150 27.46 -11.48 12.99
C THR A 150 27.52 -10.06 12.37
N THR A 151 26.37 -9.53 11.94
CA THR A 151 26.22 -8.10 11.65
C THR A 151 25.63 -7.47 12.90
N GLU A 152 26.49 -6.77 13.65
CA GLU A 152 26.11 -5.95 14.80
C GLU A 152 24.77 -5.25 14.57
N GLU A 153 23.73 -5.69 15.28
CA GLU A 153 22.39 -5.16 15.16
C GLU A 153 22.39 -3.73 15.75
N LYS A 154 22.55 -2.73 14.87
CA LYS A 154 22.66 -1.32 15.28
C LYS A 154 21.42 -0.81 16.04
N TRP A 155 20.26 -1.43 15.82
CA TRP A 155 18.98 -0.96 16.33
C TRP A 155 18.30 -1.98 17.24
N THR A 156 18.33 -1.72 18.53
CA THR A 156 17.39 -2.33 19.48
C THR A 156 15.99 -1.77 19.29
N ARG A 157 14.96 -2.51 19.71
CA ARG A 157 13.55 -2.05 19.69
C ARG A 157 13.40 -0.66 20.30
N GLU A 158 13.97 -0.44 21.49
CA GLU A 158 13.84 0.82 22.22
C GLU A 158 14.58 1.98 21.53
N SER A 159 15.80 1.73 21.06
CA SER A 159 16.60 2.75 20.36
C SER A 159 15.93 3.18 19.06
N GLY A 160 15.42 2.21 18.29
CA GLY A 160 14.70 2.50 17.05
C GLY A 160 13.40 3.28 17.27
N LEU A 161 12.62 2.96 18.30
CA LEU A 161 11.38 3.69 18.65
C LEU A 161 11.63 5.15 19.07
N LYS A 162 12.79 5.45 19.67
CA LYS A 162 13.18 6.81 20.04
C LYS A 162 13.89 7.56 18.90
N SER A 163 14.15 6.89 17.78
CA SER A 163 14.93 7.46 16.68
C SER A 163 14.12 8.48 15.88
N ARG A 164 14.74 9.62 15.55
CA ARG A 164 14.13 10.64 14.68
C ARG A 164 13.79 10.14 13.27
N PRO A 165 14.63 9.33 12.59
CA PRO A 165 14.33 8.89 11.22
C PRO A 165 13.06 8.05 11.13
N LEU A 166 12.74 7.24 12.15
CA LEU A 166 11.51 6.44 12.17
C LEU A 166 10.27 7.33 12.09
N TRP A 167 10.20 8.35 12.95
CA TRP A 167 9.05 9.26 13.00
C TRP A 167 8.97 10.18 11.79
N LEU A 168 10.11 10.55 11.19
CA LEU A 168 10.12 11.27 9.92
C LEU A 168 9.58 10.41 8.77
N LEU A 169 9.94 9.12 8.71
CA LEU A 169 9.37 8.18 7.73
C LEU A 169 7.88 7.90 8.00
N PHE A 170 7.47 7.83 9.27
CA PHE A 170 6.07 7.74 9.66
C PHE A 170 5.26 8.93 9.12
N VAL A 171 5.72 10.16 9.39
CA VAL A 171 5.04 11.39 8.93
C VAL A 171 5.09 11.50 7.41
N SER A 172 6.20 11.12 6.77
CA SER A 172 6.30 11.07 5.31
C SER A 172 5.25 10.15 4.70
N ASN A 173 5.11 8.92 5.20
CA ASN A 173 4.11 7.97 4.69
C ASN A 173 2.67 8.39 5.04
N MET A 174 2.47 8.97 6.23
CA MET A 174 1.20 9.56 6.65
C MET A 174 0.75 10.67 5.70
N LEU A 175 1.63 11.60 5.35
CA LEU A 175 1.28 12.76 4.52
C LEU A 175 1.17 12.41 3.03
N PHE A 176 2.03 11.52 2.53
CA PHE A 176 1.99 11.16 1.11
C PHE A 176 0.80 10.25 0.82
N TRP A 177 0.79 9.04 1.38
CA TRP A 177 -0.25 8.06 1.09
C TRP A 177 -1.50 8.29 1.93
N GLY A 178 -1.31 8.44 3.24
CA GLY A 178 -2.41 8.56 4.18
C GLY A 178 -3.30 9.76 3.90
N THR A 179 -2.75 10.97 3.83
CA THR A 179 -3.55 12.18 3.61
C THR A 179 -3.61 12.54 2.12
N GLY A 180 -2.48 12.83 1.48
CA GLY A 180 -2.43 13.36 0.11
C GLY A 180 -3.11 12.45 -0.91
N CYS A 181 -2.64 11.20 -1.03
CA CYS A 181 -3.18 10.26 -2.00
C CYS A 181 -4.62 9.88 -1.70
N TYR A 182 -4.94 9.46 -0.46
CA TYR A 182 -6.31 9.05 -0.16
C TYR A 182 -7.33 10.18 -0.23
N LEU A 183 -6.97 11.42 0.11
CA LEU A 183 -7.85 12.56 -0.10
C LEU A 183 -8.21 12.72 -1.58
N ILE A 184 -7.22 12.69 -2.47
CA ILE A 184 -7.44 12.81 -3.91
C ILE A 184 -8.25 11.61 -4.41
N LEU A 185 -7.85 10.38 -4.09
CA LEU A 185 -8.54 9.17 -4.53
C LEU A 185 -10.02 9.12 -4.07
N ALA A 186 -10.32 9.62 -2.88
CA ALA A 186 -11.69 9.65 -2.36
C ALA A 186 -12.60 10.66 -3.08
N HIS A 187 -12.03 11.74 -3.65
CA HIS A 187 -12.82 12.83 -4.23
C HIS A 187 -12.67 12.99 -5.74
N GLN A 188 -11.64 12.41 -6.36
CA GLN A 188 -11.32 12.63 -7.78
C GLN A 188 -12.45 12.21 -8.73
N VAL A 189 -13.14 11.09 -8.43
CA VAL A 189 -14.21 10.57 -9.28
C VAL A 189 -15.39 11.52 -9.23
N LYS A 190 -15.80 11.92 -8.02
CA LYS A 190 -16.87 12.89 -7.83
C LYS A 190 -16.53 14.25 -8.43
N PHE A 191 -15.30 14.74 -8.22
CA PHE A 191 -14.82 15.98 -8.84
C PHE A 191 -14.89 15.94 -10.37
N ALA A 192 -14.50 14.82 -11.00
CA ALA A 192 -14.61 14.68 -12.45
C ALA A 192 -16.09 14.67 -12.90
N ILE A 193 -16.98 14.01 -12.17
CA ILE A 193 -18.42 14.05 -12.48
C ILE A 193 -18.97 15.48 -12.34
N ASP A 194 -18.63 16.18 -11.26
CA ASP A 194 -19.03 17.57 -11.01
C ASP A 194 -18.46 18.54 -12.07
N ALA A 195 -17.30 18.22 -12.65
CA ALA A 195 -16.69 18.94 -13.78
C ALA A 195 -17.34 18.63 -15.14
N GLY A 196 -18.31 17.72 -15.20
CA GLY A 196 -19.09 17.38 -16.40
C GLY A 196 -18.61 16.14 -17.16
N TYR A 197 -17.70 15.33 -16.60
CA TYR A 197 -17.32 14.05 -17.20
C TYR A 197 -18.34 12.95 -16.84
N SER A 198 -18.46 11.92 -17.69
CA SER A 198 -19.30 10.77 -17.36
C SER A 198 -18.71 9.96 -16.21
N SER A 199 -19.55 9.26 -15.46
CA SER A 199 -19.17 8.30 -14.41
C SER A 199 -18.18 7.26 -14.93
N THR A 200 -18.40 6.73 -16.13
CA THR A 200 -17.50 5.77 -16.79
C THR A 200 -16.10 6.36 -17.04
N ILE A 201 -16.00 7.60 -17.53
CA ILE A 201 -14.71 8.28 -17.73
C ILE A 201 -14.06 8.58 -16.38
N ALA A 202 -14.83 9.05 -15.40
CA ALA A 202 -14.32 9.34 -14.07
C ALA A 202 -13.76 8.06 -13.39
N ALA A 203 -14.46 6.93 -13.49
CA ALA A 203 -13.98 5.66 -12.93
C ALA A 203 -12.76 5.09 -13.68
N SER A 204 -12.68 5.26 -15.00
CA SER A 204 -11.54 4.77 -15.79
C SER A 204 -10.24 5.47 -15.40
N THR A 205 -10.27 6.72 -14.92
CA THR A 205 -9.09 7.41 -14.37
C THR A 205 -8.46 6.65 -13.21
N THR A 206 -9.28 6.03 -12.36
CA THR A 206 -8.81 5.23 -11.22
C THR A 206 -8.15 3.93 -11.72
N ALA A 207 -8.69 3.31 -12.76
CA ALA A 207 -8.07 2.16 -13.40
C ALA A 207 -6.72 2.51 -14.06
N VAL A 208 -6.64 3.63 -14.79
CA VAL A 208 -5.40 4.13 -15.39
C VAL A 208 -4.37 4.44 -14.29
N PHE A 209 -4.79 5.11 -13.21
CA PHE A 209 -3.95 5.33 -12.03
C PHE A 209 -3.36 4.01 -11.51
N GLY A 210 -4.17 2.97 -11.35
CA GLY A 210 -3.74 1.65 -10.90
C GLY A 210 -2.68 1.01 -11.80
N LEU A 211 -2.91 1.02 -13.11
CA LEU A 211 -1.96 0.49 -14.10
C LEU A 211 -0.61 1.21 -14.04
N PHE A 212 -0.63 2.55 -13.98
CA PHE A 212 0.59 3.34 -13.90
C PHE A 212 1.26 3.29 -12.53
N MET A 213 0.51 3.01 -11.47
CA MET A 213 1.06 2.68 -10.15
C MET A 213 1.86 1.39 -10.20
N VAL A 214 1.39 0.34 -10.90
CA VAL A 214 2.18 -0.88 -11.12
C VAL A 214 3.47 -0.57 -11.88
N ILE A 215 3.40 0.26 -12.93
CA ILE A 215 4.59 0.69 -13.69
C ILE A 215 5.58 1.43 -12.77
N GLY A 216 5.09 2.36 -11.94
CA GLY A 216 5.91 3.09 -10.97
C GLY A 216 6.58 2.17 -9.94
N GLN A 217 5.85 1.18 -9.43
CA GLN A 217 6.39 0.16 -8.52
C GLN A 217 7.46 -0.70 -9.22
N ALA A 218 7.20 -1.15 -10.44
CA ALA A 218 8.15 -1.93 -11.23
C ALA A 218 9.42 -1.14 -11.56
N SER A 219 9.29 0.17 -11.76
CA SER A 219 10.39 1.10 -12.04
C SER A 219 11.20 1.51 -10.80
N SER A 220 10.85 1.00 -9.62
CA SER A 220 11.48 1.39 -8.36
C SER A 220 12.97 1.03 -8.24
N PHE A 221 13.49 0.14 -9.10
CA PHE A 221 14.93 -0.11 -9.23
C PHE A 221 15.73 1.18 -9.55
N ILE A 222 15.08 2.20 -10.12
CA ILE A 222 15.70 3.50 -10.36
C ILE A 222 16.26 4.10 -9.07
N SER A 223 15.66 3.78 -7.91
CA SER A 223 16.12 4.25 -6.61
C SER A 223 17.48 3.70 -6.17
N ASP A 224 17.95 2.60 -6.76
CA ASP A 224 19.31 2.10 -6.57
C ASP A 224 20.35 2.90 -7.38
N VAL A 225 19.91 3.57 -8.46
CA VAL A 225 20.76 4.33 -9.38
C VAL A 225 20.87 5.79 -8.97
N ILE A 226 19.72 6.47 -8.81
CA ILE A 226 19.68 7.91 -8.51
C ILE A 226 19.60 8.20 -7.01
N GLY A 227 19.43 7.17 -6.19
CA GLY A 227 19.25 7.27 -4.74
C GLY A 227 17.80 7.40 -4.29
N ARG A 228 17.56 7.13 -3.00
CA ARG A 228 16.22 7.09 -2.40
C ARG A 228 15.57 8.46 -2.40
N GLU A 229 16.31 9.48 -1.96
CA GLU A 229 15.81 10.85 -1.83
C GLU A 229 15.44 11.45 -3.19
N ALA A 230 16.26 11.22 -4.23
CA ALA A 230 15.94 11.67 -5.58
C ALA A 230 14.70 10.96 -6.15
N THR A 231 14.51 9.67 -5.83
CA THR A 231 13.31 8.94 -6.26
C THR A 231 12.04 9.47 -5.60
N ILE A 232 12.08 9.75 -4.29
CA ILE A 232 10.93 10.36 -3.59
C ILE A 232 10.70 11.79 -4.06
N PHE A 233 11.74 12.54 -4.41
CA PHE A 233 11.60 13.84 -5.05
C PHE A 233 10.83 13.73 -6.37
N VAL A 234 11.27 12.85 -7.29
CA VAL A 234 10.58 12.60 -8.56
C VAL A 234 9.13 12.18 -8.32
N ALA A 235 8.89 11.26 -7.39
CA ALA A 235 7.54 10.82 -7.01
C ALA A 235 6.65 12.00 -6.57
N SER A 236 7.19 12.89 -5.72
CA SER A 236 6.47 14.05 -5.18
C SER A 236 6.24 15.13 -6.23
N VAL A 237 7.17 15.31 -7.17
CA VAL A 237 6.98 16.20 -8.32
C VAL A 237 5.90 15.64 -9.25
N CYS A 238 5.92 14.34 -9.56
CA CYS A 238 4.89 13.71 -10.38
C CYS A 238 3.50 13.84 -9.75
N THR A 239 3.33 13.51 -8.47
CA THR A 239 2.02 13.64 -7.79
C THR A 239 1.61 15.10 -7.57
N GLY A 240 2.56 15.99 -7.29
CA GLY A 240 2.32 17.43 -7.19
C GLY A 240 1.83 18.04 -8.51
N LEU A 241 2.50 17.74 -9.63
CA LEU A 241 2.07 18.18 -10.96
C LEU A 241 0.70 17.62 -11.34
N ALA A 242 0.47 16.33 -11.08
CA ALA A 242 -0.86 15.72 -11.22
C ALA A 242 -1.93 16.50 -10.45
N THR A 243 -1.66 16.86 -9.21
CA THR A 243 -2.60 17.61 -8.36
C THR A 243 -2.86 19.01 -8.92
N VAL A 244 -1.82 19.69 -9.42
CA VAL A 244 -1.96 20.99 -10.09
C VAL A 244 -2.85 20.88 -11.32
N ILE A 245 -2.70 19.83 -12.14
CA ILE A 245 -3.56 19.58 -13.31
C ILE A 245 -5.02 19.45 -12.87
N LEU A 246 -5.32 18.68 -11.81
CA LEU A 246 -6.68 18.57 -11.26
C LEU A 246 -7.23 19.93 -10.81
N MET A 247 -6.43 20.79 -10.17
CA MET A 247 -6.88 22.09 -9.67
C MET A 247 -7.32 23.06 -10.76
N PHE A 248 -6.83 22.89 -11.99
CA PHE A 248 -7.17 23.72 -13.15
C PHE A 248 -8.18 23.04 -14.08
N LEU A 249 -8.66 21.85 -13.75
CA LEU A 249 -9.67 21.16 -14.53
C LEU A 249 -11.03 21.82 -14.34
N GLY A 250 -11.74 22.08 -15.45
CA GLY A 250 -13.07 22.66 -15.43
C GLY A 250 -13.96 22.11 -16.55
N PRO A 251 -15.21 22.59 -16.63
CA PRO A 251 -16.13 22.20 -17.68
C PRO A 251 -15.53 22.46 -19.07
N GLY A 252 -15.46 21.43 -19.91
CA GLY A 252 -14.94 21.54 -21.28
C GLY A 252 -13.43 21.33 -21.44
N SER A 253 -12.67 21.01 -20.38
CA SER A 253 -11.22 20.76 -20.46
C SER A 253 -10.80 19.53 -21.29
N GLY A 254 -11.76 18.75 -21.80
CA GLY A 254 -11.50 17.51 -22.55
C GLY A 254 -10.90 16.40 -21.68
N VAL A 255 -10.72 15.20 -22.23
CA VAL A 255 -10.26 14.04 -21.42
C VAL A 255 -8.74 13.97 -21.22
N VAL A 256 -7.96 14.69 -22.03
CA VAL A 256 -6.49 14.60 -22.04
C VAL A 256 -5.85 15.04 -20.71
N PRO A 257 -6.22 16.18 -20.10
CA PRO A 257 -5.64 16.58 -18.81
C PRO A 257 -6.00 15.59 -17.69
N LEU A 258 -7.22 15.04 -17.72
CA LEU A 258 -7.71 14.08 -16.73
C LEU A 258 -6.93 12.75 -16.76
N TYR A 259 -6.65 12.22 -17.95
CA TYR A 259 -5.79 11.03 -18.08
C TYR A 259 -4.32 11.33 -17.81
N THR A 260 -3.83 12.51 -18.20
CA THR A 260 -2.46 12.96 -17.84
C THR A 260 -2.26 13.01 -16.32
N PHE A 261 -3.25 13.53 -15.59
CA PHE A 261 -3.30 13.47 -14.13
C PHE A 261 -3.16 12.02 -13.65
N SER A 262 -4.00 11.11 -14.15
CA SER A 262 -4.05 9.71 -13.71
C SER A 262 -2.70 9.00 -13.89
N VAL A 263 -2.04 9.24 -15.03
CA VAL A 263 -0.73 8.68 -15.37
C VAL A 263 0.36 9.19 -14.42
N LEU A 264 0.49 10.50 -14.29
CA LEU A 264 1.50 11.12 -13.42
C LEU A 264 1.29 10.74 -11.95
N PHE A 265 0.04 10.72 -11.52
CA PHE A 265 -0.33 10.37 -10.16
C PHE A 265 -0.03 8.90 -9.86
N GLY A 266 -0.33 8.00 -10.81
CA GLY A 266 -0.03 6.57 -10.71
C GLY A 266 1.48 6.31 -10.59
N ILE A 267 2.28 6.84 -11.52
CA ILE A 267 3.74 6.66 -11.51
C ILE A 267 4.34 7.18 -10.19
N GLY A 268 3.97 8.40 -9.78
CA GLY A 268 4.47 9.00 -8.55
C GLY A 268 4.09 8.20 -7.30
N ALA A 269 2.83 7.78 -7.20
CA ALA A 269 2.36 6.95 -6.09
C ALA A 269 3.06 5.58 -6.04
N GLY A 270 3.30 4.96 -7.20
CA GLY A 270 4.01 3.68 -7.32
C GLY A 270 5.48 3.77 -6.90
N LEU A 271 6.19 4.80 -7.36
CA LEU A 271 7.59 5.05 -6.98
C LEU A 271 7.72 5.27 -5.47
N PHE A 272 6.86 6.10 -4.89
CA PHE A 272 6.86 6.36 -3.45
C PHE A 272 6.57 5.08 -2.64
N ALA A 273 5.54 4.33 -3.03
CA ALA A 273 5.06 3.16 -2.31
C ALA A 273 6.15 2.11 -2.06
N VAL A 274 7.08 1.93 -3.01
CA VAL A 274 8.22 1.02 -2.83
C VAL A 274 9.38 1.72 -2.12
N CYS A 275 9.76 2.91 -2.59
CA CYS A 275 10.97 3.58 -2.14
C CYS A 275 10.92 3.96 -0.64
N VAL A 276 9.75 4.23 -0.08
CA VAL A 276 9.61 4.52 1.36
C VAL A 276 10.06 3.35 2.24
N PHE A 277 9.67 2.13 1.89
CA PHE A 277 10.04 0.93 2.65
C PHE A 277 11.47 0.47 2.38
N VAL A 278 12.01 0.77 1.19
CA VAL A 278 13.45 0.61 0.95
C VAL A 278 14.24 1.59 1.82
N GLY A 279 13.78 2.82 1.98
CA GLY A 279 14.35 3.78 2.94
C GLY A 279 14.31 3.27 4.38
N VAL A 280 13.20 2.64 4.81
CA VAL A 280 13.13 1.95 6.11
C VAL A 280 14.17 0.84 6.20
N ALA A 281 14.34 0.03 5.16
CA ALA A 281 15.30 -1.08 5.14
C ALA A 281 16.76 -0.61 5.15
N ASP A 282 17.06 0.53 4.54
CA ASP A 282 18.39 1.15 4.56
C ASP A 282 18.77 1.63 5.98
N ILE A 283 17.79 2.11 6.76
CA ILE A 283 18.01 2.61 8.12
C ILE A 283 17.90 1.49 9.17
N PHE A 284 16.82 0.72 9.16
CA PHE A 284 16.40 -0.20 10.23
C PHE A 284 16.40 -1.68 9.80
N TYR A 285 17.51 -2.17 9.26
CA TYR A 285 17.67 -3.59 8.98
C TYR A 285 17.84 -4.41 10.28
N GLY A 286 17.46 -5.68 10.27
CA GLY A 286 17.63 -6.60 11.41
C GLY A 286 16.34 -7.27 11.86
N ARG A 287 16.35 -7.84 13.07
CA ARG A 287 15.25 -8.64 13.65
C ARG A 287 13.97 -7.83 13.82
N HIS A 288 14.11 -6.54 14.10
CA HIS A 288 12.98 -5.64 14.34
C HIS A 288 12.49 -4.89 13.09
N PHE A 289 13.01 -5.20 11.90
CA PHE A 289 12.60 -4.54 10.65
C PHE A 289 11.07 -4.51 10.44
N GLY A 290 10.41 -5.65 10.65
CA GLY A 290 8.95 -5.75 10.49
C GLY A 290 8.15 -4.82 11.41
N LEU A 291 8.65 -4.56 12.64
CA LEU A 291 8.04 -3.60 13.55
C LEU A 291 8.11 -2.18 12.98
N PHE A 292 9.28 -1.77 12.48
CA PHE A 292 9.46 -0.42 11.94
C PHE A 292 8.65 -0.22 10.65
N CYS A 293 8.58 -1.21 9.76
CA CYS A 293 7.66 -1.20 8.63
C CYS A 293 6.20 -1.07 9.08
N GLY A 294 5.80 -1.81 10.12
CA GLY A 294 4.46 -1.72 10.70
C GLY A 294 4.14 -0.32 11.23
N ILE A 295 5.06 0.31 11.94
CA ILE A 295 4.90 1.68 12.46
C ILE A 295 4.76 2.67 11.29
N VAL A 296 5.65 2.62 10.30
CA VAL A 296 5.55 3.50 9.12
C VAL A 296 4.23 3.29 8.37
N THR A 297 3.76 2.05 8.26
CA THR A 297 2.44 1.72 7.67
C THR A 297 1.29 2.27 8.51
N ALA A 298 1.39 2.27 9.84
CA ALA A 298 0.37 2.83 10.71
C ALA A 298 0.17 4.34 10.44
N GLY A 299 1.23 5.06 10.08
CA GLY A 299 1.14 6.47 9.67
C GLY A 299 0.19 6.67 8.49
N MET A 300 0.28 5.80 7.47
CA MET A 300 -0.66 5.81 6.34
C MET A 300 -2.10 5.55 6.80
N GLY A 301 -2.32 4.65 7.76
CA GLY A 301 -3.65 4.40 8.33
C GLY A 301 -4.25 5.63 9.04
N PHE A 302 -3.46 6.31 9.88
CA PHE A 302 -3.89 7.55 10.54
C PHE A 302 -4.20 8.65 9.54
N GLY A 303 -3.32 8.86 8.56
CA GLY A 303 -3.56 9.81 7.49
C GLY A 303 -4.80 9.46 6.67
N GLY A 304 -5.05 8.18 6.41
CA GLY A 304 -6.18 7.70 5.60
C GLY A 304 -7.55 7.88 6.24
N ALA A 305 -7.63 7.91 7.57
CA ALA A 305 -8.85 8.32 8.25
C ALA A 305 -9.05 9.85 8.20
N PHE A 306 -7.95 10.61 8.33
CA PHE A 306 -7.98 12.06 8.43
C PHE A 306 -8.14 12.77 7.07
N GLY A 307 -7.42 12.34 6.05
CA GLY A 307 -7.29 13.01 4.75
C GLY A 307 -8.61 13.15 3.99
N PRO A 308 -9.32 12.05 3.69
CA PRO A 308 -10.63 12.11 3.04
C PRO A 308 -11.65 12.92 3.84
N TRP A 309 -11.70 12.75 5.16
CA TRP A 309 -12.60 13.52 6.01
C TRP A 309 -12.32 15.04 5.91
N LEU A 310 -11.05 15.44 6.04
CA LEU A 310 -10.65 16.84 5.89
C LEU A 310 -10.97 17.37 4.48
N GLY A 311 -10.73 16.57 3.45
CA GLY A 311 -11.05 16.93 2.06
C GLY A 311 -12.54 17.21 1.85
N GLY A 312 -13.42 16.45 2.52
CA GLY A 312 -14.86 16.67 2.53
C GLY A 312 -15.24 17.95 3.28
N VAL A 313 -14.73 18.16 4.49
CA VAL A 313 -14.99 19.38 5.28
C VAL A 313 -14.55 20.64 4.51
N LEU A 314 -13.38 20.60 3.87
CA LEU A 314 -12.90 21.71 3.04
C LEU A 314 -13.85 21.98 1.87
N PHE A 315 -14.42 20.95 1.26
CA PHE A 315 -15.43 21.10 0.21
C PHE A 315 -16.73 21.70 0.77
N ASP A 316 -17.22 21.21 1.90
CA ASP A 316 -18.48 21.67 2.51
C ASP A 316 -18.43 23.16 2.89
N ILE A 317 -17.27 23.66 3.35
CA ILE A 317 -17.09 25.06 3.74
C ILE A 317 -16.86 25.97 2.53
N SER A 318 -16.08 25.51 1.54
CA SER A 318 -15.63 26.37 0.43
C SER A 318 -16.46 26.23 -0.85
N GLY A 319 -17.26 25.17 -0.97
CA GLY A 319 -17.98 24.79 -2.19
C GLY A 319 -17.07 24.35 -3.34
N THR A 320 -15.77 24.14 -3.10
CA THR A 320 -14.80 23.78 -4.14
C THR A 320 -13.75 22.78 -3.65
N TYR A 321 -13.29 21.91 -4.56
CA TYR A 321 -12.21 20.96 -4.27
C TYR A 321 -10.81 21.59 -4.29
N ARG A 322 -10.69 22.86 -4.72
CA ARG A 322 -9.39 23.52 -4.90
C ARG A 322 -8.56 23.55 -3.60
N TYR A 323 -9.18 23.79 -2.44
CA TYR A 323 -8.46 23.81 -1.16
C TYR A 323 -8.07 22.40 -0.71
N SER A 324 -8.91 21.39 -0.95
CA SER A 324 -8.60 19.99 -0.65
C SER A 324 -7.41 19.50 -1.49
N PHE A 325 -7.36 19.87 -2.77
CA PHE A 325 -6.22 19.55 -3.65
C PHE A 325 -4.97 20.36 -3.30
N LEU A 326 -5.11 21.63 -2.92
CA LEU A 326 -3.97 22.41 -2.42
C LEU A 326 -3.35 21.76 -1.18
N PHE A 327 -4.18 21.34 -0.23
CA PHE A 327 -3.73 20.62 0.97
C PHE A 327 -3.02 19.30 0.62
N ALA A 328 -3.55 18.53 -0.33
CA ALA A 328 -2.89 17.32 -0.81
C ALA A 328 -1.52 17.62 -1.46
N GLY A 329 -1.45 18.65 -2.31
CA GLY A 329 -0.20 19.12 -2.92
C GLY A 329 0.86 19.51 -1.87
N LEU A 330 0.47 20.29 -0.86
CA LEU A 330 1.35 20.65 0.26
C LEU A 330 1.78 19.43 1.07
N SER A 331 0.89 18.45 1.25
CA SER A 331 1.21 17.19 1.95
C SER A 331 2.31 16.40 1.23
N PHE A 332 2.32 16.37 -0.11
CA PHE A 332 3.39 15.73 -0.88
C PHE A 332 4.74 16.43 -0.69
N VAL A 333 4.76 17.76 -0.68
CA VAL A 333 5.99 18.54 -0.45
C VAL A 333 6.54 18.29 0.96
N ILE A 334 5.69 18.37 1.99
CA ILE A 334 6.11 18.13 3.37
C ILE A 334 6.56 16.68 3.55
N SER A 335 5.88 15.72 2.90
CA SER A 335 6.30 14.33 2.92
C SER A 335 7.72 14.14 2.36
N PHE A 336 8.03 14.77 1.22
CA PHE A 336 9.38 14.74 0.66
C PHE A 336 10.41 15.33 1.64
N ILE A 337 10.10 16.48 2.25
CA ILE A 337 11.00 17.12 3.23
C ILE A 337 11.26 16.17 4.41
N CYS A 338 10.22 15.55 4.97
CA CYS A 338 10.37 14.58 6.04
C CYS A 338 11.23 13.38 5.63
N PHE A 339 11.01 12.81 4.44
CA PHE A 339 11.81 11.71 3.92
C PHE A 339 13.28 12.12 3.72
N PHE A 340 13.52 13.29 3.15
CA PHE A 340 14.86 13.84 2.93
C PHE A 340 15.61 14.05 4.25
N LEU A 341 14.92 14.55 5.28
CA LEU A 341 15.48 14.75 6.62
C LEU A 341 15.74 13.44 7.36
N ALA A 342 15.00 12.37 7.07
CA ALA A 342 15.33 11.02 7.56
C ALA A 342 16.70 10.55 7.02
N ALA A 343 17.12 11.10 5.88
CA ALA A 343 18.41 10.91 5.21
C ALA A 343 18.88 9.44 5.11
N PRO A 344 18.08 8.53 4.50
CA PRO A 344 18.48 7.14 4.29
C PRO A 344 19.88 6.97 3.68
N ARG A 345 20.30 7.87 2.78
CA ARG A 345 21.64 7.87 2.15
C ARG A 345 22.81 7.78 3.13
N ARG A 346 22.67 8.31 4.34
CA ARG A 346 23.73 8.28 5.37
C ARG A 346 23.96 6.87 5.92
N TYR A 347 23.00 5.98 5.74
CA TYR A 347 23.03 4.60 6.25
C TYR A 347 23.42 3.60 5.15
N THR A 348 23.13 3.91 3.88
CA THR A 348 23.48 3.07 2.72
C THR A 348 24.99 2.93 2.50
N THR A 349 25.77 4.00 2.72
CA THR A 349 27.23 4.02 2.52
C THR A 349 27.98 3.10 3.50
N ILE A 350 27.45 2.92 4.71
CA ILE A 350 28.05 2.04 5.73
C ILE A 350 27.98 0.56 5.30
N LYS A 351 26.96 0.18 4.52
CA LYS A 351 26.79 -1.19 4.00
C LYS A 351 27.79 -1.52 2.89
N ARG A 352 28.09 -0.56 1.98
CA ARG A 352 29.07 -0.77 0.89
C ARG A 352 30.51 -0.82 1.40
N SER A 353 30.87 0.00 2.40
CA SER A 353 32.21 0.00 3.00
C SER A 353 32.54 -1.30 3.76
N ARG A 354 31.53 -2.03 4.27
CA ARG A 354 31.72 -3.33 4.95
C ARG A 354 31.71 -4.54 4.00
N ALA A 355 31.33 -4.37 2.73
CA ALA A 355 31.16 -5.46 1.76
C ALA A 355 32.37 -5.67 0.83
N THR A 356 33.40 -4.83 0.91
CA THR A 356 34.72 -5.07 0.29
C THR A 356 35.64 -5.70 1.33
N PRO A 357 35.96 -7.01 1.23
CA PRO A 357 37.15 -7.52 1.89
C PRO A 357 38.38 -6.85 1.24
N ALA A 358 39.34 -6.46 2.07
CA ALA A 358 40.64 -5.96 1.64
C ALA A 358 41.44 -7.01 0.87
#